data_AF-A0A7X4KY23-F1
#
_entry.id   AF-A0A7X4KY23-F1
#
_cell.length_a   1.000
_cell.length_b   1.000
_cell.length_c   1.000
_cell.angle_alpha   90.00
_cell.angle_beta   90.00
_cell.angle_gamma   90.00
#
_symmetry.space_group_name_H-M   'P 1'
#
loop_
_entity.id
_entity.type
_entity.pdbx_description
1 polymer ?
#
loop_
_entity_poly.entity_id
_entity_poly.type
_entity_poly.pdbx_seq_one_letter_code
_entity_poly.pdbx_strand_id
1 'polypeptide(L)'
;MLMLVTYDVATDDAAGRRRLRRVARLCQNFGQRVQYSVFECDVDAAQWVALRSQLIAEIDTKADSLRFYRLGVNWRSRVEHVGAKDSYDPRGPLVF
;
A
#
# COMPACT_ATOMS: atom_id res chain seq x y z
N MET A 1 -9.85 -6.59 6.11
CA MET A 1 -10.23 -6.62 4.67
C MET A 1 -9.02 -6.17 3.88
N LEU A 2 -8.72 -6.80 2.75
CA LEU A 2 -7.54 -6.40 1.99
C LEU A 2 -7.81 -5.15 1.14
N MET A 3 -6.98 -4.13 1.36
CA MET A 3 -6.92 -2.88 0.62
C MET A 3 -5.63 -2.83 -0.19
N LEU A 4 -5.76 -2.76 -1.52
CA LEU A 4 -4.63 -2.46 -2.39
C LEU A 4 -4.53 -0.93 -2.54
N VAL A 5 -3.39 -0.39 -2.14
CA VAL A 5 -3.05 1.03 -2.24
C VAL A 5 -1.98 1.19 -3.30
N THR A 6 -2.31 1.89 -4.38
CA THR A 6 -1.32 2.26 -5.41
C THR A 6 -1.02 3.73 -5.29
N TYR A 7 0.26 4.07 -5.21
CA TYR A 7 0.75 5.43 -5.11
C TYR A 7 1.56 5.78 -6.35
N ASP A 8 1.05 6.71 -7.15
CA ASP A 8 1.80 7.32 -8.24
C ASP A 8 2.40 8.63 -7.72
N VAL A 9 3.72 8.73 -7.76
CA VAL A 9 4.47 9.79 -7.10
C VAL A 9 5.58 10.28 -8.01
N ALA A 10 5.66 11.61 -8.16
CA ALA A 10 6.78 12.24 -8.84
C ALA A 10 8.05 12.08 -7.97
N THR A 11 8.93 11.14 -8.32
CA THR A 11 10.14 10.82 -7.54
C THR A 11 11.41 11.49 -8.05
N ASP A 12 11.27 12.42 -9.00
CA ASP A 12 12.39 13.11 -9.65
C ASP A 12 13.17 13.95 -8.63
N ASP A 13 12.48 14.56 -7.66
CA ASP A 13 13.07 15.37 -6.62
C ASP A 13 13.21 14.63 -5.26
N ALA A 14 13.97 15.25 -4.36
CA ALA A 14 14.16 14.71 -3.01
C ALA A 14 12.85 14.72 -2.18
N ALA A 15 11.89 15.57 -2.51
CA ALA A 15 10.64 15.71 -1.78
C ALA A 15 9.69 14.54 -2.05
N GLY A 16 9.50 14.15 -3.31
CA GLY A 16 8.70 12.99 -3.69
C GLY A 16 9.27 11.69 -3.15
N ARG A 17 10.61 11.51 -3.19
CA ARG A 17 11.26 10.38 -2.52
C ARG A 17 11.01 10.35 -1.01
N ARG A 18 10.90 11.52 -0.35
CA ARG A 18 10.53 11.62 1.07
C ARG A 18 9.07 11.25 1.28
N ARG A 19 8.14 11.73 0.46
CA ARG A 19 6.70 11.37 0.53
C ARG A 19 6.50 9.87 0.37
N LEU A 20 7.13 9.24 -0.62
CA LEU A 20 7.09 7.78 -0.80
C LEU A 20 7.57 7.01 0.44
N ARG A 21 8.64 7.45 1.11
CA ARG A 21 9.10 6.80 2.34
C ARG A 21 8.09 6.92 3.48
N ARG A 22 7.39 8.06 3.60
CA ARG A 22 6.36 8.26 4.63
C ARG A 22 5.12 7.42 4.35
N VAL A 23 4.61 7.47 3.11
CA VAL A 23 3.50 6.62 2.65
C VAL A 23 3.82 5.14 2.85
N ALA A 24 5.02 4.70 2.47
CA ALA A 24 5.43 3.31 2.65
C ALA A 24 5.41 2.90 4.13
N ARG A 25 5.96 3.75 5.02
CA ARG A 25 5.96 3.49 6.47
C ARG A 25 4.55 3.39 7.03
N LEU A 26 3.63 4.27 6.60
CA LEU A 26 2.23 4.22 7.01
C LEU A 26 1.54 2.92 6.58
N CYS A 27 1.71 2.53 5.31
CA CYS A 27 1.12 1.29 4.79
C CYS A 27 1.71 0.03 5.44
N GLN A 28 3.02 0.01 5.69
CA GLN A 28 3.71 -1.15 6.29
C GLN A 28 3.31 -1.43 7.74
N ASN A 29 2.70 -0.46 8.44
CA ASN A 29 2.11 -0.72 9.75
C ASN A 29 0.88 -1.65 9.69
N PHE A 30 0.29 -1.82 8.51
CA PHE A 30 -0.96 -2.58 8.30
C PHE A 30 -0.82 -3.64 7.22
N GLY A 31 0.39 -3.90 6.71
CA GLY A 31 0.61 -4.87 5.64
C GLY A 31 1.97 -4.72 4.99
N GLN A 32 2.04 -4.95 3.68
CA GLN A 32 3.29 -5.16 2.97
C GLN A 32 3.41 -4.27 1.74
N ARG A 33 4.65 -3.84 1.48
CA ARG A 33 5.03 -3.21 0.21
C ARG A 33 5.34 -4.30 -0.82
N VAL A 34 4.42 -4.51 -1.76
CA VAL A 34 4.50 -5.59 -2.76
C VAL A 34 5.24 -5.16 -4.04
N GLN A 35 5.24 -3.86 -4.37
CA GLN A 35 6.05 -3.29 -5.46
C GLN A 35 6.68 -1.97 -5.02
N TYR A 36 7.30 -1.22 -5.94
CA TYR A 36 7.94 0.05 -5.61
C TYR A 36 6.98 1.02 -4.93
N SER A 37 5.76 1.22 -5.43
CA SER A 37 4.79 2.13 -4.81
C SER A 37 3.39 1.52 -4.71
N VAL A 38 3.34 0.18 -4.58
CA VAL A 38 2.11 -0.58 -4.38
C VAL A 38 2.17 -1.33 -3.06
N PHE A 39 1.10 -1.21 -2.29
CA PHE A 39 1.00 -1.72 -0.93
C PHE A 39 -0.30 -2.51 -0.76
N GLU A 40 -0.21 -3.65 -0.08
CA GLU A 40 -1.35 -4.44 0.34
C GLU A 40 -1.51 -4.29 1.85
N CYS A 41 -2.62 -3.71 2.28
CA CYS A 41 -2.92 -3.46 3.69
C CYS A 41 -4.13 -4.29 4.12
N ASP A 42 -3.99 -5.12 5.15
CA ASP A 42 -5.12 -5.81 5.78
C ASP A 42 -5.62 -4.99 6.96
N VAL A 43 -6.75 -4.32 6.77
CA VAL A 43 -7.30 -3.35 7.73
C VAL A 43 -8.78 -3.62 7.98
N ASP A 44 -9.25 -3.34 9.19
CA ASP A 44 -10.69 -3.20 9.45
C ASP A 44 -11.22 -1.84 8.96
N ALA A 45 -12.52 -1.58 9.15
CA ALA A 45 -13.15 -0.35 8.69
C ALA A 45 -12.63 0.91 9.42
N ALA A 46 -12.35 0.82 10.72
CA ALA A 46 -11.89 1.95 11.51
C ALA A 46 -10.42 2.27 11.19
N GLN A 47 -9.58 1.24 11.12
CA GLN A 47 -8.19 1.33 10.67
C GLN A 47 -8.09 1.93 9.26
N TRP A 48 -8.97 1.50 8.34
CA TRP A 48 -9.01 2.06 6.99
C TRP A 48 -9.30 3.56 6.98
N VAL A 49 -10.28 4.03 7.76
CA VAL A 49 -10.60 5.46 7.84
C VAL A 49 -9.40 6.27 8.33
N ALA A 50 -8.72 5.80 9.38
CA ALA A 50 -7.54 6.45 9.92
C ALA A 50 -6.37 6.46 8.92
N LEU A 51 -6.05 5.30 8.33
CA LEU A 51 -4.97 5.15 7.36
C LEU A 51 -5.22 6.03 6.13
N ARG A 52 -6.43 6.02 5.57
CA ARG A 52 -6.80 6.85 4.41
C ARG A 52 -6.59 8.34 4.70
N SER A 53 -7.00 8.81 5.87
CA SER A 53 -6.80 10.21 6.27
C SER A 53 -5.32 10.58 6.30
N GLN A 54 -4.50 9.75 6.94
CA GLN A 54 -3.05 9.96 7.03
C GLN A 54 -2.38 9.93 5.64
N LEU A 55 -2.75 8.99 4.77
CA LEU A 55 -2.21 8.91 3.42
C LEU A 55 -2.54 10.15 2.58
N ILE A 56 -3.77 10.65 2.65
CA ILE A 56 -4.18 11.87 1.92
C ILE A 56 -3.40 13.09 2.43
N ALA A 57 -3.08 13.15 3.72
CA ALA A 57 -2.31 14.25 4.31
C ALA A 57 -0.81 14.23 3.94
N GLU A 58 -0.26 13.07 3.58
CA GLU A 58 1.17 12.93 3.27
C GLU A 58 1.54 13.19 1.79
N ILE A 59 0.56 13.15 0.89
CA ILE A 59 0.78 13.31 -0.55
C ILE A 59 0.66 14.78 -0.99
N ASP A 60 1.29 15.12 -2.12
CA ASP A 60 0.98 16.35 -2.83
C ASP A 60 -0.08 16.07 -3.90
N THR A 61 -1.32 16.48 -3.67
CA THR A 61 -2.45 16.20 -4.58
C THR A 61 -2.35 16.90 -5.93
N LYS A 62 -1.39 17.82 -6.12
CA LYS A 62 -1.13 18.45 -7.42
C LYS A 62 -0.14 17.66 -8.27
N ALA A 63 0.71 16.85 -7.65
CA ALA A 63 1.81 16.14 -8.30
C ALA A 63 1.70 14.62 -8.20
N ASP A 64 0.97 14.12 -7.20
CA ASP A 64 0.85 12.70 -6.89
C ASP A 64 -0.61 12.23 -6.99
N SER A 65 -0.80 10.92 -7.09
CA SER A 65 -2.13 10.32 -6.98
C SER A 65 -2.15 9.03 -6.16
N LEU A 66 -3.24 8.82 -5.43
CA LEU A 66 -3.52 7.58 -4.71
C LEU A 66 -4.75 6.92 -5.30
N ARG A 67 -4.69 5.60 -5.49
CA ARG A 67 -5.87 4.79 -5.82
C ARG A 67 -6.01 3.66 -4.81
N PHE A 68 -7.25 3.40 -4.42
CA PHE A 68 -7.59 2.44 -3.39
C PHE A 68 -8.54 1.41 -3.96
N TYR A 69 -8.14 0.14 -3.93
CA TYR A 69 -8.96 -0.97 -4.40
C TYR A 69 -9.32 -1.86 -3.22
N ARG A 70 -10.63 -2.03 -3.00
CA ARG A 70 -11.17 -2.94 -1.99
C ARG A 70 -11.21 -4.35 -2.58
N LEU A 71 -10.26 -5.19 -2.22
CA LEU A 71 -10.21 -6.59 -2.67
C LEU A 71 -11.09 -7.51 -1.82
N GLY A 72 -11.45 -7.07 -0.61
CA GLY A 72 -12.36 -7.77 0.28
C GLY A 72 -11.72 -9.00 0.94
N VAL A 73 -12.56 -9.93 1.40
CA VAL A 73 -12.11 -11.13 2.16
C VAL A 73 -11.60 -12.26 1.26
N ASN A 74 -12.11 -12.35 0.03
CA ASN A 74 -11.79 -13.37 -0.97
C ASN A 74 -10.75 -12.88 -1.98
N TRP A 75 -9.77 -12.10 -1.52
CA TRP A 75 -8.76 -11.50 -2.39
C TRP A 75 -7.79 -12.51 -2.98
N ARG A 76 -7.55 -13.65 -2.30
CA ARG A 76 -6.52 -14.63 -2.68
C ARG A 76 -6.66 -15.16 -4.11
N SER A 77 -7.89 -15.36 -4.59
CA SER A 77 -8.15 -15.83 -5.96
C SER A 77 -8.16 -14.71 -7.00
N ARG A 78 -7.91 -13.46 -6.59
CA ARG A 78 -7.99 -12.25 -7.45
C ARG A 78 -6.64 -11.57 -7.65
N VAL A 79 -5.59 -12.09 -7.03
CA VAL A 79 -4.25 -11.52 -7.10
C VAL A 79 -3.32 -12.58 -7.67
N GLU A 80 -2.67 -12.24 -8.77
CA GLU A 80 -1.64 -13.04 -9.41
C GLU A 80 -0.38 -12.18 -9.48
N HIS A 81 0.77 -12.80 -9.17
CA HIS A 81 2.07 -12.16 -9.26
C HIS A 81 2.95 -12.94 -10.23
N VAL A 82 3.56 -12.23 -11.18
CA VAL A 82 4.54 -12.75 -12.12
C VAL A 82 5.80 -11.87 -12.03
N GLY A 83 6.98 -12.47 -11.89
CA GLY A 83 8.26 -11.77 -12.01
C GLY A 83 9.20 -11.91 -10.82
N ALA A 84 10.06 -10.91 -10.64
CA ALA A 84 11.36 -11.02 -9.99
C ALA A 84 11.38 -11.17 -8.46
N LYS A 85 10.24 -11.18 -7.76
CA LYS A 85 10.19 -11.29 -6.30
C LYS A 85 9.19 -12.35 -5.88
N ASP A 86 9.46 -13.00 -4.75
CA ASP A 86 8.52 -13.96 -4.18
C ASP A 86 7.20 -13.29 -3.79
N SER A 87 6.10 -14.02 -4.00
CA SER A 87 4.78 -13.59 -3.57
C SER A 87 4.67 -13.57 -2.05
N TYR A 88 4.00 -12.56 -1.52
CA TYR A 88 3.71 -12.42 -0.10
C TYR A 88 2.27 -12.87 0.20
N ASP A 89 2.05 -13.68 1.24
CA ASP A 89 0.72 -13.91 1.82
C ASP A 89 0.62 -13.14 3.16
N PRO A 90 -0.16 -12.06 3.25
CA PRO A 90 -0.44 -11.32 4.48
C PRO A 90 -0.97 -12.16 5.63
N ARG A 91 -1.55 -13.32 5.30
CA ARG A 91 -2.16 -14.26 6.25
C ARG A 91 -1.42 -15.60 6.27
N GLY A 92 -0.23 -15.66 5.68
CA GLY A 92 0.64 -16.82 5.74
C GLY A 92 1.27 -16.99 7.13
N PRO A 93 1.81 -18.18 7.45
CA PRO A 93 2.55 -18.39 8.69
C PRO A 93 3.78 -17.48 8.75
N LEU A 94 4.08 -16.94 9.93
CA LEU A 94 5.34 -16.23 10.17
C LEU A 94 6.49 -17.22 10.08
N VAL A 95 7.41 -16.98 9.13
CA VAL A 95 8.65 -17.75 8.98
C VAL A 95 9.79 -16.89 9.51
N PHE A 96 10.52 -17.40 10.51
CA PHE A 96 11.68 -16.76 11.14
C PHE A 96 12.99 -17.30 10.56
#